data_AF-K1PVV9-F1
#
_entry.id   AF-K1PVV9-F1
#
_cell.length_a   1.000
_cell.length_b   1.000
_cell.length_c   1.000
_cell.angle_alpha   90.00
_cell.angle_beta   90.00
_cell.angle_gamma   90.00
#
_symmetry.space_group_name_H-M   'P 1'
#
loop_
_entity.id
_entity.type
_entity.pdbx_description
1 polymer ?
#
loop_
_entity_poly.entity_id
_entity_poly.type
_entity_poly.pdbx_seq_one_letter_code
_entity_poly.pdbx_strand_id
1 'polypeptide(L)'
;MVKHMPSIAANQQPTIRIIIANYFEKLAVDAMMDNITTFVKYKTEGECSVYTVGFIGEHKCVSTKLPEIGQSRAAQISSGNTTTRLLGTFQNIEHVLMILQDKEGNIQYKMRTWSSRDLSLQRVAEKIEQNYTRKPEKGH
;
A
#
# COMPACT_ATOMS: atom_id res chain seq x y z
N MET A 1 18.48 3.45 8.04
CA MET A 1 19.46 2.78 7.16
C MET A 1 18.71 1.91 6.16
N VAL A 2 18.96 2.09 4.86
CA VAL A 2 18.27 1.37 3.78
C VAL A 2 19.02 0.08 3.44
N LYS A 3 18.30 -1.04 3.30
CA LYS A 3 18.89 -2.37 3.01
C LYS A 3 18.52 -2.87 1.60
N HIS A 4 19.30 -3.76 1.02
CA HIS A 4 18.85 -4.51 -0.17
C HIS A 4 17.74 -5.49 0.19
N MET A 5 16.78 -5.70 -0.72
CA MET A 5 15.64 -6.59 -0.49
C MET A 5 16.09 -8.07 -0.35
N PRO A 6 15.90 -8.70 0.83
CA PRO A 6 16.25 -10.10 1.04
C PRO A 6 15.08 -11.04 0.67
N SER A 7 15.34 -12.35 0.65
CA SER A 7 14.27 -13.34 0.77
C SER A 7 13.75 -13.32 2.21
N ILE A 8 12.43 -13.17 2.38
CA ILE A 8 11.80 -13.07 3.70
C ILE A 8 11.15 -14.42 4.04
N ALA A 9 11.50 -14.98 5.20
CA ALA A 9 10.91 -16.23 5.70
C ALA A 9 9.38 -16.11 5.82
N ALA A 10 8.66 -17.22 5.60
CA ALA A 10 7.20 -17.22 5.53
C ALA A 10 6.51 -16.61 6.77
N ASN A 11 7.01 -16.92 7.98
CA ASN A 11 6.50 -16.37 9.24
C ASN A 11 6.84 -14.89 9.48
N GLN A 12 7.73 -14.33 8.67
CA GLN A 12 8.11 -12.92 8.69
C GLN A 12 7.46 -12.14 7.53
N GLN A 13 6.62 -12.79 6.73
CA GLN A 13 5.90 -12.12 5.64
C GLN A 13 4.83 -11.18 6.24
N PRO A 14 4.75 -9.93 5.77
CA PRO A 14 3.64 -9.05 6.11
C PRO A 14 2.32 -9.64 5.60
N THR A 15 1.24 -9.31 6.29
CA THR A 15 -0.13 -9.69 5.91
C THR A 15 -0.91 -8.52 5.31
N ILE A 16 -0.50 -7.28 5.62
CA ILE A 16 -1.10 -6.07 5.08
C ILE A 16 -0.13 -5.37 4.12
N ARG A 17 -0.64 -4.97 2.97
CA ARG A 17 0.07 -4.13 2.01
C ARG A 17 -0.58 -2.75 1.93
N ILE A 18 0.24 -1.70 1.98
CA ILE A 18 -0.17 -0.31 1.82
C ILE A 18 0.50 0.24 0.56
N ILE A 19 -0.31 0.56 -0.44
CA ILE A 19 0.12 1.10 -1.73
C ILE A 19 -0.29 2.56 -1.79
N ILE A 20 0.66 3.41 -2.16
CA ILE A 20 0.51 4.85 -2.04
C ILE A 20 1.01 5.53 -3.30
N ALA A 21 0.34 6.60 -3.69
CA ALA A 21 0.71 7.38 -4.86
C ALA A 21 1.82 8.38 -4.48
N ASN A 22 1.60 9.18 -3.44
CA ASN A 22 2.43 10.32 -3.13
C ASN A 22 3.46 10.04 -2.02
N TYR A 23 4.58 10.78 -2.07
CA TYR A 23 5.66 10.63 -1.09
C TYR A 23 5.25 11.10 0.32
N PHE A 24 4.49 12.17 0.43
CA PHE A 24 4.03 12.67 1.74
C PHE A 24 3.11 11.66 2.46
N GLU A 25 2.27 10.93 1.69
CA GLU A 25 1.45 9.85 2.23
C GLU A 25 2.34 8.70 2.74
N LYS A 26 3.44 8.40 2.03
CA LYS A 26 4.44 7.43 2.46
C LYS A 26 5.09 7.80 3.78
N LEU A 27 5.48 9.07 3.93
CA LEU A 27 6.05 9.57 5.18
C LEU A 27 5.06 9.44 6.33
N ALA A 28 3.80 9.79 6.11
CA ALA A 28 2.76 9.67 7.14
C ALA A 28 2.56 8.20 7.55
N VAL A 29 2.47 7.28 6.58
CA VAL A 29 2.35 5.84 6.86
C VAL A 29 3.56 5.31 7.60
N ASP A 30 4.77 5.68 7.19
CA ASP A 30 6.00 5.23 7.84
C ASP A 30 6.12 5.74 9.27
N ALA A 31 5.68 6.98 9.53
CA ALA A 31 5.67 7.56 10.87
C ALA A 31 4.64 6.89 11.81
N MET A 32 3.59 6.28 11.27
CA MET A 32 2.60 5.52 12.04
C MET A 32 3.01 4.06 12.29
N MET A 33 4.11 3.59 11.68
CA MET A 33 4.57 2.21 11.84
C MET A 33 5.64 2.08 12.91
N ASP A 34 5.58 1.01 13.69
CA ASP A 34 6.60 0.61 14.64
C ASP A 34 7.60 -0.37 14.02
N ASN A 35 8.81 -0.41 14.59
CA ASN A 35 9.88 -1.37 14.24
C ASN A 35 10.18 -1.44 12.73
N ILE A 36 10.25 -0.28 12.09
CA ILE A 36 10.37 -0.20 10.63
C ILE A 36 11.73 -0.66 10.11
N THR A 37 11.72 -1.33 8.95
CA THR A 37 12.89 -1.61 8.13
C THR A 37 12.59 -1.27 6.68
N THR A 38 13.43 -0.43 6.08
CA THR A 38 13.30 -0.01 4.68
C THR A 38 14.25 -0.80 3.78
N PHE A 39 13.69 -1.33 2.70
CA PHE A 39 14.38 -2.09 1.67
C PHE A 39 14.28 -1.41 0.31
N VAL A 40 15.34 -1.52 -0.48
CA VAL A 40 15.35 -1.14 -1.89
C VAL A 40 15.50 -2.39 -2.75
N LYS A 41 14.67 -2.47 -3.79
CA LYS A 41 14.76 -3.46 -4.85
C LYS A 41 15.04 -2.75 -6.16
N TYR A 42 16.22 -2.98 -6.72
CA TYR A 42 16.63 -2.46 -8.02
C TYR A 42 16.07 -3.35 -9.14
N LYS A 43 15.54 -2.74 -10.20
CA LYS A 43 15.18 -3.41 -11.45
C LYS A 43 16.27 -3.19 -12.50
N THR A 44 16.27 -4.05 -13.52
CA THR A 44 17.24 -4.07 -14.62
C THR A 44 17.24 -2.81 -15.50
N GLU A 45 16.22 -1.96 -15.40
CA GLU A 45 16.02 -0.76 -16.24
C GLU A 45 16.17 0.56 -15.46
N GLY A 46 16.93 0.55 -14.35
CA GLY A 46 17.18 1.76 -13.54
C GLY A 46 16.02 2.18 -12.63
N GLU A 47 14.86 1.54 -12.74
CA GLU A 47 13.78 1.71 -11.78
C GLU A 47 14.10 1.03 -10.44
N CYS A 48 13.76 1.68 -9.34
CA CYS A 48 13.82 1.07 -8.01
C CYS A 48 12.47 1.13 -7.30
N SER A 49 12.23 0.16 -6.43
CA SER A 49 11.08 0.15 -5.54
C SER A 49 11.56 0.16 -4.08
N VAL A 50 10.97 1.04 -3.29
CA VAL A 50 11.26 1.19 -1.87
C VAL A 50 10.12 0.57 -1.07
N TYR A 51 10.43 -0.48 -0.32
CA TYR A 51 9.50 -1.15 0.58
C TYR A 51 9.84 -0.77 2.01
N THR A 52 8.84 -0.46 2.84
CA THR A 52 9.05 -0.31 4.28
C THR A 52 8.16 -1.29 5.00
N VAL A 53 8.78 -2.20 5.74
CA VAL A 53 8.11 -3.22 6.52
C VAL A 53 8.13 -2.78 7.97
N GLY A 54 7.01 -2.89 8.66
CA GLY A 54 6.88 -2.52 10.06
C GLY A 54 5.61 -3.12 10.65
N PHE A 55 5.21 -2.61 11.80
CA PHE A 55 3.98 -3.02 12.48
C PHE A 55 3.04 -1.84 12.63
N ILE A 56 1.74 -2.09 12.44
CA ILE A 56 0.67 -1.19 12.86
C ILE A 56 -0.21 -2.01 13.80
N GLY A 57 -0.10 -1.73 15.11
CA GLY A 57 -0.64 -2.61 16.12
C GLY A 57 -0.04 -4.02 16.01
N GLU A 58 -0.89 -5.05 15.97
CA GLU A 58 -0.47 -6.45 15.86
C GLU A 58 -0.16 -6.90 14.42
N HIS A 59 -0.48 -6.06 13.43
CA HIS A 59 -0.35 -6.44 12.03
C HIS A 59 1.00 -6.05 11.46
N LYS A 60 1.66 -7.01 10.83
CA LYS A 60 2.87 -6.76 10.05
C LYS A 60 2.48 -6.21 8.68
N CYS A 61 2.93 -4.99 8.42
CA CYS A 61 2.57 -4.20 7.25
C CYS A 61 3.78 -4.02 6.33
N VAL A 62 3.52 -3.87 5.04
CA VAL A 62 4.48 -3.33 4.07
C VAL A 62 3.90 -2.16 3.31
N SER A 63 4.60 -1.03 3.32
CA SER A 63 4.24 0.17 2.54
C SER A 63 5.17 0.36 1.34
N THR A 64 4.62 0.85 0.23
CA THR A 64 5.40 1.19 -0.98
C THR A 64 4.73 2.27 -1.81
N LYS A 65 5.56 3.20 -2.32
CA LYS A 65 5.12 4.20 -3.28
C LYS A 65 5.06 3.62 -4.69
N LEU A 66 4.05 3.99 -5.47
CA LEU A 66 3.99 3.70 -6.90
C LEU A 66 5.00 4.58 -7.66
N PRO A 67 5.78 4.02 -8.61
CA PRO A 67 6.80 4.77 -9.34
C PRO A 67 6.23 5.98 -10.08
N GLU A 68 5.07 5.82 -10.72
CA GLU A 68 4.41 6.86 -11.51
C GLU A 68 2.93 6.99 -11.10
N ILE A 69 2.44 8.23 -11.08
CA ILE A 69 1.04 8.60 -10.80
C ILE A 69 0.57 9.39 -12.03
N GLY A 70 -0.56 9.01 -12.62
CA GLY A 70 -1.05 9.73 -13.79
C GLY A 70 -2.12 9.00 -14.58
N GLN A 71 -2.71 9.74 -15.51
CA GLN A 71 -3.79 9.26 -16.38
C GLN A 71 -3.29 8.53 -17.63
N SER A 72 -1.98 8.52 -17.86
CA SER A 72 -1.41 7.81 -19.00
C SER A 72 -1.62 6.30 -18.82
N ARG A 73 -1.85 5.62 -19.93
CA ARG A 73 -1.86 4.14 -19.95
C ARG A 73 -0.54 3.59 -19.40
N ALA A 74 0.57 4.33 -19.56
CA ALA A 74 1.86 4.02 -18.95
C ALA A 74 1.82 4.05 -17.42
N ALA A 75 1.22 5.06 -16.78
CA ALA A 75 1.08 5.13 -15.33
C ALA A 75 0.13 4.05 -14.77
N GLN A 76 -0.94 3.70 -15.51
CA GLN A 76 -1.81 2.56 -15.14
C GLN A 76 -1.10 1.21 -15.28
N ILE A 77 -0.29 1.02 -16.33
CA ILE A 77 0.52 -0.19 -16.52
C ILE A 77 1.65 -0.26 -15.48
N SER A 78 2.29 0.87 -15.17
CA SER A 78 3.39 0.98 -14.20
C SER A 78 2.91 0.69 -12.77
N SER A 79 1.74 1.21 -12.41
CA SER A 79 1.07 0.90 -11.13
C SER A 79 0.58 -0.55 -11.07
N GLY A 80 0.01 -1.07 -12.16
CA GLY A 80 -0.36 -2.49 -12.29
C GLY A 80 0.85 -3.43 -12.13
N ASN A 81 1.95 -3.14 -12.81
CA ASN A 81 3.22 -3.88 -12.73
C ASN A 81 3.83 -3.84 -11.33
N THR A 82 3.74 -2.70 -10.64
CA THR A 82 4.22 -2.59 -9.26
C THR A 82 3.35 -3.43 -8.32
N THR A 83 2.03 -3.40 -8.51
CA THR A 83 1.05 -4.17 -7.73
C THR A 83 1.21 -5.69 -7.93
N THR A 84 1.42 -6.15 -9.16
CA THR A 84 1.63 -7.57 -9.48
C THR A 84 3.00 -8.08 -9.02
N ARG A 85 4.07 -7.29 -9.15
CA ARG A 85 5.42 -7.68 -8.69
C ARG A 85 5.55 -7.71 -7.17
N LEU A 86 4.75 -6.89 -6.47
CA LEU A 86 4.61 -6.99 -5.02
C LEU A 86 4.04 -8.35 -4.60
N LEU A 87 3.11 -8.96 -5.36
CA LEU A 87 2.60 -10.32 -5.10
C LEU A 87 3.71 -11.37 -5.16
N GLY A 88 4.68 -11.20 -6.07
CA GLY A 88 5.83 -12.10 -6.15
C GLY A 88 6.85 -11.96 -5.01
N THR A 89 6.87 -10.83 -4.32
CA THR A 89 7.85 -10.55 -3.25
C THR A 89 7.28 -10.80 -1.86
N PHE A 90 6.00 -10.49 -1.65
CA PHE A 90 5.27 -10.71 -0.41
C PHE A 90 4.02 -11.54 -0.69
N GLN A 91 4.12 -12.84 -0.41
CA GLN A 91 3.13 -13.83 -0.83
C GLN A 91 2.00 -14.03 0.18
N ASN A 92 2.20 -13.67 1.46
CA ASN A 92 1.21 -13.89 2.52
C ASN A 92 0.28 -12.68 2.74
N ILE A 93 0.05 -11.88 1.70
CA ILE A 93 -0.77 -10.67 1.80
C ILE A 93 -2.25 -11.04 1.76
N GLU A 94 -2.96 -10.71 2.82
CA GLU A 94 -4.41 -10.92 2.97
C GLU A 94 -5.21 -9.63 2.84
N HIS A 95 -4.55 -8.48 3.04
CA HIS A 95 -5.18 -7.16 2.99
C HIS A 95 -4.35 -6.20 2.14
N VAL A 96 -5.03 -5.42 1.31
CA VAL A 96 -4.43 -4.36 0.50
C VAL A 96 -5.17 -3.06 0.73
N LEU A 97 -4.48 -2.06 1.28
CA LEU A 97 -4.91 -0.68 1.36
C LEU A 97 -4.24 0.13 0.25
N MET A 98 -5.03 0.88 -0.49
CA MET A 98 -4.57 1.79 -1.54
C MET A 98 -4.98 3.22 -1.18
N ILE A 99 -4.02 4.14 -1.20
CA ILE A 99 -4.25 5.57 -1.06
C ILE A 99 -3.76 6.21 -2.36
N LEU A 100 -4.70 6.66 -3.17
CA LEU A 100 -4.45 7.15 -4.52
C LEU A 100 -5.05 8.54 -4.68
N GLN A 101 -4.61 9.28 -5.69
CA GLN A 101 -5.21 10.55 -6.08
C GLN A 101 -5.94 10.37 -7.41
N ASP A 102 -7.18 10.86 -7.50
CA ASP A 102 -7.94 10.87 -8.75
C ASP A 102 -7.55 12.05 -9.66
N LYS A 103 -8.26 12.19 -10.79
CA LYS A 103 -7.94 13.21 -11.82
C LYS A 103 -8.15 14.64 -11.33
N GLU A 104 -9.00 14.82 -10.33
CA GLU A 104 -9.39 16.11 -9.78
C GLU A 104 -8.52 16.51 -8.59
N GLY A 105 -7.54 15.66 -8.24
CA GLY A 105 -6.68 15.86 -7.09
C GLY A 105 -7.27 15.34 -5.79
N ASN A 106 -8.44 14.69 -5.80
CA ASN A 106 -9.02 14.15 -4.58
C ASN A 106 -8.33 12.85 -4.18
N ILE A 107 -8.12 12.68 -2.88
CA ILE A 107 -7.60 11.44 -2.33
C ILE A 107 -8.70 10.38 -2.36
N GLN A 108 -8.34 9.17 -2.74
CA GLN A 108 -9.18 7.99 -2.83
C GLN A 108 -8.56 6.90 -1.95
N TYR A 109 -9.33 6.42 -0.97
CA TYR A 109 -8.92 5.29 -0.13
C TYR A 109 -9.70 4.06 -0.57
N LYS A 110 -8.99 2.95 -0.78
CA LYS A 110 -9.60 1.67 -1.14
C LYS A 110 -8.94 0.57 -0.35
N MET A 111 -9.74 -0.23 0.35
CA MET A 111 -9.25 -1.40 1.05
C MET A 111 -9.87 -2.65 0.43
N ARG A 112 -9.04 -3.68 0.20
CA ARG A 112 -9.50 -5.03 -0.15
C ARG A 112 -8.96 -6.02 0.84
N THR A 113 -9.80 -6.97 1.21
CA THR A 113 -9.50 -8.02 2.18
C THR A 113 -9.97 -9.36 1.63
N TRP A 114 -9.15 -10.39 1.80
CA TRP A 114 -9.50 -11.77 1.46
C TRP A 114 -9.46 -12.70 2.69
N SER A 115 -9.01 -12.21 3.84
CA SER A 115 -9.01 -12.97 5.09
C SER A 115 -10.42 -13.11 5.62
N SER A 116 -10.93 -14.33 5.77
CA SER A 116 -12.21 -14.60 6.45
C SER A 116 -12.11 -14.54 7.97
N ARG A 117 -10.89 -14.49 8.52
CA ARG A 117 -10.61 -14.56 9.96
C ARG A 117 -10.43 -13.19 10.60
N ASP A 118 -10.08 -12.17 9.82
CA ASP A 118 -9.87 -10.82 10.32
C ASP A 118 -11.13 -9.94 10.16
N LEU A 119 -12.10 -10.18 11.04
CA LEU A 119 -13.36 -9.42 11.08
C LEU A 119 -13.14 -7.94 11.40
N SER A 120 -12.05 -7.60 12.10
CA SER A 120 -11.76 -6.22 12.49
C SER A 120 -11.40 -5.38 11.27
N LEU A 121 -10.49 -5.88 10.42
CA LEU A 121 -10.08 -5.23 9.19
C LEU A 121 -11.15 -5.29 8.10
N GLN A 122 -11.99 -6.34 8.08
CA GLN A 122 -13.18 -6.36 7.23
C GLN A 122 -14.13 -5.20 7.55
N ARG A 123 -14.44 -4.98 8.84
CA ARG A 123 -15.30 -3.86 9.26
C ARG A 123 -14.67 -2.50 8.94
N VAL A 124 -13.35 -2.38 9.05
CA VAL A 124 -12.64 -1.16 8.63
C VAL A 124 -12.78 -0.93 7.13
N ALA A 125 -12.61 -1.98 6.32
CA ALA A 125 -12.80 -1.89 4.87
C ALA A 125 -14.23 -1.44 4.51
N GLU A 126 -15.25 -2.04 5.13
CA GLU A 126 -16.66 -1.64 4.94
C GLU A 126 -16.92 -0.18 5.32
N LYS A 127 -16.35 0.28 6.46
CA LYS A 127 -16.48 1.68 6.89
C LYS A 127 -15.82 2.65 5.92
N ILE A 128 -14.64 2.31 5.38
CA ILE A 128 -13.95 3.12 4.38
C ILE A 128 -14.84 3.27 3.13
N GLU A 129 -15.41 2.16 2.64
CA GLU A 129 -16.31 2.17 1.48
C GLU A 129 -17.59 2.98 1.72
N GLN A 130 -18.21 2.84 2.90
CA GLN A 130 -19.41 3.60 3.28
C GLN A 130 -19.13 5.11 3.36
N ASN A 131 -18.03 5.51 4.00
CA ASN A 131 -17.66 6.91 4.16
C ASN A 131 -17.31 7.57 2.82
N TYR A 132 -16.76 6.83 1.86
CA TYR A 132 -16.46 7.35 0.52
C TYR A 132 -17.68 7.39 -0.41
N THR A 133 -18.68 6.54 -0.18
CA THR A 133 -19.92 6.55 -0.98
C THR A 133 -20.81 7.73 -0.61
N ARG A 134 -20.74 8.21 0.64
CA ARG A 134 -21.37 9.46 1.07
C ARG A 134 -20.56 10.65 0.56
N LYS A 135 -20.96 11.23 -0.58
CA LYS A 135 -20.45 12.55 -0.99
C LYS A 135 -20.61 13.55 0.18
N PRO A 136 -19.67 14.48 0.36
CA PRO A 136 -19.85 15.54 1.35
C PRO A 136 -21.16 16.26 1.00
N GLU A 137 -22.08 16.37 1.97
CA GLU A 137 -23.19 17.29 1.85
C GLU A 137 -22.58 18.66 1.55
N LYS A 138 -23.02 19.27 0.43
CA LYS A 138 -22.62 20.64 0.12
C LYS A 138 -23.09 21.49 1.29
N GLY A 139 -22.16 21.93 2.13
CA GLY A 139 -22.44 22.91 3.16
C GLY A 139 -23.08 24.13 2.49
N HIS A 140 -24.29 24.45 2.91
CA HIS A 140 -25.00 25.67 2.54
C HIS A 140 -24.35 26.89 3.19
#